data_AF-A0AAE1YV57-F1
#
_entry.id   AF-A0AAE1YV57-F1
#
_cell.length_a   1.000
_cell.length_b   1.000
_cell.length_c   1.000
_cell.angle_alpha   90.00
_cell.angle_beta   90.00
_cell.angle_gamma   90.00
#
_symmetry.space_group_name_H-M   'P 1'
#
loop_
_entity.id
_entity.type
_entity.pdbx_description
1 polymer ?
#
loop_
_entity_poly.entity_id
_entity_poly.type
_entity_poly.pdbx_seq_one_letter_code
_entity_poly.pdbx_strand_id
1 'polypeptide(L)'
;MLALKKTVPSIFSLLPLKNFDLHLTFPYLFSSWSHYVSHNSISAEYFYTSLLEKSTHIIHLRQIHSQLYTHGLQKNGFIITKLIHVSSNLKEIDYAGQLFDEFPDQYVFLWNAIIRGYSMHNMFDKVVEMYSRMQQAFFMHKFLDMD
;
A
#
# COMPACT_ATOMS: atom_id res chain seq x y z
N MET A 1 4.64 15.81 -35.76
CA MET A 1 4.18 16.12 -34.38
C MET A 1 3.07 15.14 -34.03
N LEU A 2 3.28 13.83 -33.88
CA LEU A 2 4.19 13.09 -32.99
C LEU A 2 4.07 13.50 -31.51
N ALA A 3 3.41 12.59 -30.78
CA ALA A 3 3.62 12.19 -29.40
C ALA A 3 3.38 13.23 -28.30
N LEU A 4 2.21 13.16 -27.66
CA LEU A 4 2.04 13.31 -26.20
C LEU A 4 0.59 12.92 -25.79
N LYS A 5 0.12 11.74 -26.24
CA LYS A 5 -1.17 11.16 -25.77
C LYS A 5 -1.03 9.74 -25.22
N LYS A 6 0.18 9.34 -24.84
CA LYS A 6 0.47 8.03 -24.24
C LYS A 6 1.48 8.19 -23.11
N THR A 7 0.99 8.38 -21.89
CA THR A 7 1.56 7.84 -20.64
C THR A 7 0.73 8.34 -19.44
N VAL A 8 -0.46 7.79 -19.29
CA VAL A 8 -0.96 7.52 -17.94
C VAL A 8 -0.25 6.23 -17.52
N PRO A 9 0.59 6.22 -16.47
CA PRO A 9 1.43 5.06 -16.18
C PRO A 9 0.60 3.81 -15.85
N SER A 10 1.16 2.67 -16.24
CA SER A 10 0.69 1.28 -16.16
C SER A 10 0.36 0.74 -14.75
N ILE A 11 0.11 1.60 -13.77
CA ILE A 11 -0.29 1.19 -12.40
C ILE A 11 -1.76 0.77 -12.35
N PHE A 12 -2.62 1.38 -13.16
CA PHE A 12 -4.04 0.99 -13.22
C PHE A 12 -4.27 -0.33 -13.97
N SER A 13 -3.33 -0.79 -14.80
CA SER A 13 -3.44 -2.07 -15.53
C SER A 13 -3.07 -3.31 -14.71
N LEU A 14 -2.56 -3.15 -13.49
CA LEU A 14 -2.20 -4.25 -12.57
C LEU A 14 -3.20 -4.43 -11.41
N LEU A 15 -4.29 -3.67 -11.41
CA LEU A 15 -5.40 -3.88 -10.50
C LEU A 15 -6.35 -4.92 -11.12
N PRO A 16 -6.61 -6.08 -10.48
CA PRO A 16 -7.77 -6.88 -10.80
C PRO A 16 -8.98 -6.14 -10.19
N LEU A 17 -9.33 -5.01 -10.76
CA LEU A 17 -10.57 -4.32 -10.50
C LEU A 17 -11.32 -4.31 -11.82
N LYS A 18 -11.86 -5.48 -12.19
CA LYS A 18 -12.84 -5.50 -13.28
C LYS A 18 -14.20 -4.94 -12.86
N ASN A 19 -14.44 -4.63 -11.58
CA ASN A 19 -15.75 -4.15 -11.08
C ASN A 19 -15.66 -3.17 -9.89
N PHE A 20 -14.72 -2.22 -9.86
CA PHE A 20 -14.81 -1.14 -8.88
C PHE A 20 -14.32 0.17 -9.49
N ASP A 21 -15.25 0.98 -9.96
CA ASP A 21 -14.99 2.30 -10.54
C ASP A 21 -14.42 3.25 -9.48
N LEU A 22 -13.10 3.33 -9.42
CA LEU A 22 -12.34 4.23 -8.54
C LEU A 22 -12.55 5.72 -8.86
N HIS A 23 -13.11 6.06 -10.03
CA HIS A 23 -13.30 7.46 -10.44
C HIS A 23 -14.59 8.09 -9.89
N LEU A 24 -15.49 7.30 -9.28
CA LEU A 24 -16.78 7.81 -8.78
C LEU A 24 -16.88 7.87 -7.26
N THR A 25 -15.95 7.26 -6.51
CA THR A 25 -16.14 7.12 -5.06
C THR A 25 -15.37 8.12 -4.20
N PHE A 26 -14.13 8.55 -4.52
CA PHE A 26 -13.42 9.44 -3.58
C PHE A 26 -12.36 10.37 -4.21
N PRO A 27 -12.74 11.59 -4.65
CA PRO A 27 -11.81 12.63 -5.11
C PRO A 27 -10.72 12.99 -4.08
N TYR A 28 -11.02 12.85 -2.78
CA TYR A 28 -10.11 13.16 -1.68
C TYR A 28 -8.92 12.19 -1.54
N LEU A 29 -8.99 10.99 -2.15
CA LEU A 29 -7.89 10.02 -2.08
C LEU A 29 -6.74 10.38 -3.01
N PHE A 30 -7.03 10.99 -4.18
CA PHE A 30 -6.00 11.41 -5.12
C PHE A 30 -5.21 12.62 -4.58
N SER A 31 -5.89 13.57 -3.93
CA SER A 31 -5.24 14.71 -3.29
C SER A 31 -4.35 14.27 -2.12
N SER A 32 -4.85 13.37 -1.26
CA SER A 32 -4.05 12.76 -0.19
C SER A 32 -2.82 12.04 -0.75
N TRP A 33 -2.98 11.25 -1.82
CA TRP A 33 -1.86 10.57 -2.47
C TRP A 33 -0.83 11.55 -3.06
N SER A 34 -1.29 12.62 -3.72
CA SER A 34 -0.39 13.62 -4.33
C SER A 34 0.43 14.42 -3.30
N HIS A 35 -0.09 14.63 -2.09
CA HIS A 35 0.61 15.38 -1.04
C HIS A 35 1.70 14.54 -0.34
N TYR A 36 1.62 13.21 -0.38
CA TYR A 36 2.63 12.31 0.21
C TYR A 36 3.88 12.08 -0.67
N VAL A 37 3.86 12.51 -1.94
CA VAL A 37 4.98 12.27 -2.88
C VAL A 37 6.06 13.34 -2.73
N SER A 38 7.09 13.10 -1.91
CA SER A 38 8.26 13.98 -1.81
C SER A 38 9.24 13.77 -2.98
N HIS A 39 9.82 14.84 -3.54
CA HIS A 39 10.61 14.73 -4.79
C HIS A 39 12.02 14.12 -4.65
N ASN A 40 12.48 13.76 -3.44
CA ASN A 40 13.68 12.93 -3.24
C ASN A 40 13.36 11.41 -3.22
N SER A 41 12.08 11.01 -3.21
CA SER A 41 11.67 9.62 -2.99
C SER A 41 11.47 8.79 -4.26
N ILE A 42 11.27 9.43 -5.42
CA ILE A 42 10.88 8.73 -6.67
C ILE A 42 11.92 7.69 -7.08
N SER A 43 13.22 8.03 -7.04
CA SER A 43 14.28 7.08 -7.44
C SER A 43 14.37 5.87 -6.51
N ALA A 44 14.30 6.08 -5.19
CA ALA A 44 14.32 5.01 -4.21
C ALA A 44 13.07 4.12 -4.31
N GLU A 45 11.89 4.72 -4.48
CA GLU A 45 10.64 3.99 -4.70
C GLU A 45 10.71 3.09 -5.95
N TYR A 46 11.19 3.60 -7.09
CA TYR A 46 11.38 2.79 -8.29
C TYR A 46 12.38 1.65 -8.09
N PHE A 47 13.50 1.91 -7.41
CA PHE A 47 14.49 0.89 -7.12
C PHE A 47 13.90 -0.24 -6.26
N TYR A 48 13.25 0.09 -5.14
CA TYR A 48 12.69 -0.90 -4.24
C TYR A 48 11.48 -1.62 -4.81
N THR A 49 10.59 -0.92 -5.52
CA THR A 49 9.47 -1.57 -6.21
C THR A 49 9.96 -2.58 -7.25
N SER A 50 11.01 -2.27 -8.01
CA SER A 50 11.61 -3.23 -8.96
C SER A 50 12.18 -4.47 -8.27
N LEU A 51 12.85 -4.30 -7.11
CA LEU A 51 13.36 -5.43 -6.33
C LEU A 51 12.22 -6.29 -5.76
N LEU A 52 11.16 -5.65 -5.25
CA LEU A 52 9.98 -6.33 -4.72
C LEU A 52 9.26 -7.14 -5.80
N GLU A 53 9.10 -6.59 -7.00
CA GLU A 53 8.47 -7.28 -8.13
C GLU A 53 9.24 -8.52 -8.60
N LYS A 54 10.57 -8.52 -8.43
CA LYS A 54 11.44 -9.66 -8.75
C LYS A 54 11.55 -10.68 -7.61
N SER A 55 11.02 -10.37 -6.43
CA SER A 55 11.16 -11.21 -5.24
C SER A 55 10.23 -12.41 -5.31
N THR A 56 10.78 -13.62 -5.19
CA THR A 56 10.03 -14.88 -5.21
C THR A 56 9.95 -15.57 -3.84
N HIS A 57 10.71 -15.12 -2.86
CA HIS A 57 10.81 -15.73 -1.54
C HIS A 57 10.76 -14.68 -0.43
N ILE A 58 10.24 -15.07 0.75
CA ILE A 58 10.16 -14.21 1.94
C ILE A 58 11.52 -13.64 2.37
N ILE A 59 12.61 -14.37 2.15
CA ILE A 59 13.95 -13.94 2.51
C ILE A 59 14.31 -12.61 1.81
N HIS A 60 13.96 -12.47 0.51
CA HIS A 60 14.19 -11.22 -0.22
C HIS A 60 13.35 -10.08 0.37
N LEU A 61 12.10 -10.36 0.75
CA LEU A 61 11.21 -9.36 1.34
C LEU A 61 11.75 -8.84 2.69
N ARG A 62 12.28 -9.73 3.53
CA ARG A 62 12.90 -9.38 4.81
C ARG A 62 14.20 -8.61 4.63
N GLN A 63 15.02 -9.00 3.65
CA GLN A 63 16.24 -8.26 3.30
C GLN A 63 15.91 -6.85 2.81
N ILE A 64 14.93 -6.71 1.91
CA ILE A 64 14.46 -5.41 1.43
C ILE A 64 13.93 -4.59 2.61
N HIS A 65 13.08 -5.17 3.46
CA HIS A 65 12.55 -4.48 4.63
C HIS A 65 13.67 -3.97 5.56
N SER A 66 14.67 -4.82 5.86
CA SER A 66 15.85 -4.40 6.63
C SER A 66 16.61 -3.25 5.95
N GLN A 67 16.75 -3.27 4.63
CA GLN A 67 17.40 -2.19 3.89
C GLN A 67 16.62 -0.87 3.96
N LEU A 68 15.29 -0.93 4.03
CA LEU A 68 14.48 0.28 4.22
C LEU A 68 14.80 0.94 5.56
N TYR A 69 14.98 0.18 6.64
CA TYR A 69 15.44 0.73 7.92
C TYR A 69 16.84 1.33 7.84
N THR A 70 17.80 0.62 7.22
CA THR A 70 19.18 1.11 7.14
C THR A 70 19.30 2.38 6.31
N HIS A 71 18.40 2.59 5.34
CA HIS A 71 18.39 3.79 4.49
C HIS A 71 17.39 4.86 4.95
N GLY A 72 16.74 4.70 6.10
CA GLY A 72 15.79 5.70 6.62
C GLY A 72 14.47 5.78 5.85
N LEU A 73 14.11 4.73 5.11
CA LEU A 73 12.93 4.63 4.26
C LEU A 73 11.81 3.78 4.87
N GLN A 74 11.94 3.33 6.11
CA GLN A 74 10.93 2.50 6.81
C GLN A 74 9.56 3.19 6.94
N LYS A 75 9.51 4.53 6.89
CA LYS A 75 8.27 5.31 6.90
C LYS A 75 7.73 5.62 5.49
N ASN A 76 8.36 5.12 4.44
CA ASN A 76 7.85 5.31 3.09
C ASN A 76 6.62 4.41 2.87
N GLY A 77 5.44 4.98 3.08
CA GLY A 77 4.17 4.25 2.97
C GLY A 77 3.98 3.58 1.62
N PHE A 78 4.45 4.19 0.52
CA PHE A 78 4.33 3.61 -0.82
C PHE A 78 5.10 2.29 -0.93
N ILE A 79 6.35 2.27 -0.47
CA ILE A 79 7.18 1.05 -0.50
C ILE A 79 6.60 -0.01 0.46
N ILE A 80 6.17 0.38 1.66
CA ILE A 80 5.56 -0.55 2.63
C ILE A 80 4.25 -1.14 2.09
N THR A 81 3.41 -0.34 1.45
CA THR A 81 2.18 -0.82 0.79
C THR A 81 2.49 -1.85 -0.29
N LYS A 82 3.53 -1.59 -1.12
CA LYS A 82 3.99 -2.56 -2.12
C LYS A 82 4.53 -3.83 -1.47
N LEU A 83 5.28 -3.71 -0.39
CA LEU A 83 5.84 -4.84 0.36
C LEU A 83 4.72 -5.71 0.97
N ILE A 84 3.67 -5.13 1.56
CA ILE A 84 2.47 -5.84 2.02
C ILE A 84 1.79 -6.60 0.88
N HIS A 85 1.62 -5.94 -0.28
CA HIS A 85 1.00 -6.57 -1.44
C HIS A 85 1.80 -7.78 -1.95
N VAL A 86 3.12 -7.63 -2.11
CA VAL A 86 3.99 -8.74 -2.56
C VAL A 86 4.06 -9.85 -1.52
N SER A 87 4.12 -9.52 -0.22
CA SER A 87 4.08 -10.50 0.87
C SER A 87 2.81 -11.35 0.79
N SER A 88 1.65 -10.70 0.61
CA SER A 88 0.38 -11.39 0.42
C SER A 88 0.38 -12.30 -0.81
N ASN A 89 0.94 -11.87 -1.93
CA ASN A 89 1.02 -12.67 -3.15
C ASN A 89 1.96 -13.89 -3.01
N LEU A 90 3.03 -13.78 -2.21
CA LEU A 90 3.94 -14.89 -1.90
C LEU A 90 3.38 -15.86 -0.82
N LYS A 91 2.11 -15.69 -0.43
CA LYS A 91 1.45 -16.46 0.64
C LYS A 91 2.03 -16.23 2.04
N GLU A 92 2.72 -15.11 2.23
CA GLU A 92 3.30 -14.69 3.50
C GLU A 92 2.38 -13.65 4.17
N ILE A 93 1.10 -14.01 4.36
CA ILE A 93 0.07 -13.08 4.84
C ILE A 93 0.32 -12.64 6.29
N ASP A 94 0.89 -13.50 7.12
CA ASP A 94 1.25 -13.17 8.50
C ASP A 94 2.32 -12.07 8.54
N TYR A 95 3.31 -12.13 7.64
CA TYR A 95 4.32 -11.09 7.50
C TYR A 95 3.72 -9.78 6.97
N ALA A 96 2.76 -9.86 6.05
CA ALA A 96 2.02 -8.68 5.59
C ALA A 96 1.25 -7.99 6.74
N GLY A 97 0.67 -8.77 7.65
CA GLY A 97 0.01 -8.26 8.86
C GLY A 97 0.99 -7.58 9.82
N GLN A 98 2.16 -8.18 10.05
CA GLN A 98 3.23 -7.57 10.87
C GLN A 98 3.66 -6.21 10.32
N LEU A 99 3.92 -6.14 9.01
CA LEU A 99 4.29 -4.89 8.33
C LEU A 99 3.21 -3.81 8.48
N PHE A 100 1.93 -4.22 8.44
CA PHE A 100 0.82 -3.30 8.63
C PHE A 100 0.79 -2.75 10.07
N ASP A 101 0.90 -3.63 11.07
CA ASP A 101 0.85 -3.27 12.49
C ASP A 101 2.09 -2.45 12.93
N GLU A 102 3.25 -2.67 12.32
CA GLU A 102 4.48 -1.91 12.57
C GLU A 102 4.46 -0.49 11.96
N PHE A 103 3.64 -0.24 10.94
CA PHE A 103 3.61 1.05 10.25
C PHE A 103 2.77 2.07 11.04
N PRO A 104 3.35 3.19 11.52
CA PRO A 104 2.68 4.09 12.45
C PRO A 104 1.51 4.88 11.82
N ASP A 105 1.63 5.25 10.54
CA ASP A 105 0.67 6.13 9.87
C ASP A 105 -0.21 5.33 8.90
N GLN A 106 -1.13 4.52 9.42
CA GLN A 106 -1.97 3.64 8.59
C GLN A 106 -3.02 4.44 7.80
N TYR A 107 -2.71 4.74 6.54
CA TYR A 107 -3.61 5.44 5.61
C TYR A 107 -4.41 4.48 4.71
N VAL A 108 -5.43 4.99 4.02
CA VAL A 108 -6.44 4.21 3.27
C VAL A 108 -5.82 3.12 2.37
N PHE A 109 -4.74 3.41 1.65
CA PHE A 109 -4.15 2.43 0.74
C PHE A 109 -3.52 1.24 1.49
N LEU A 110 -2.96 1.47 2.67
CA LEU A 110 -2.39 0.41 3.50
C LEU A 110 -3.48 -0.52 4.04
N TRP A 111 -4.60 0.06 4.51
CA TRP A 111 -5.81 -0.68 4.91
C TRP A 111 -6.35 -1.53 3.77
N ASN A 112 -6.48 -0.95 2.58
CA ASN A 112 -6.96 -1.66 1.40
C ASN A 112 -6.03 -2.81 1.00
N ALA A 113 -4.71 -2.62 1.10
CA ALA A 113 -3.74 -3.64 0.77
C ALA A 113 -3.86 -4.86 1.70
N ILE A 114 -3.94 -4.63 3.01
CA ILE A 114 -4.02 -5.73 3.99
C ILE A 114 -5.40 -6.42 3.99
N ILE A 115 -6.50 -5.67 3.85
CA ILE A 115 -7.85 -6.23 3.71
C ILE A 115 -7.93 -7.14 2.49
N ARG A 116 -7.39 -6.68 1.35
CA ARG A 116 -7.31 -7.49 0.14
C ARG A 116 -6.44 -8.72 0.35
N GLY A 117 -5.31 -8.58 1.05
CA GLY A 117 -4.45 -9.70 1.43
C GLY A 117 -5.23 -10.80 2.15
N TYR A 118 -5.88 -10.46 3.27
CA TYR A 118 -6.69 -11.43 4.03
C TYR A 118 -7.83 -12.02 3.21
N SER A 119 -8.50 -11.22 2.37
CA SER A 119 -9.57 -11.70 1.49
C SER A 119 -9.07 -12.73 0.47
N MET A 120 -7.89 -12.54 -0.11
CA MET A 120 -7.30 -13.48 -1.07
C MET A 120 -6.88 -14.81 -0.42
N HIS A 121 -6.65 -14.81 0.89
CA HIS A 121 -6.30 -15.98 1.70
C HIS A 121 -7.51 -16.61 2.42
N ASN A 122 -8.73 -16.19 2.10
CA ASN A 122 -9.99 -16.66 2.71
C ASN A 122 -10.05 -16.45 4.25
N MET A 123 -9.30 -15.49 4.79
CA MET A 123 -9.29 -15.15 6.21
C MET A 123 -10.38 -14.10 6.52
N PHE A 124 -11.65 -14.46 6.32
CA PHE A 124 -12.77 -13.51 6.37
C PHE A 124 -12.96 -12.87 7.76
N ASP A 125 -12.66 -13.60 8.84
CA ASP A 125 -12.69 -13.04 10.20
C ASP A 125 -11.73 -11.86 10.33
N LYS A 126 -10.52 -11.99 9.77
CA LYS A 126 -9.53 -10.90 9.71
C LYS A 126 -9.96 -9.76 8.80
N VAL A 127 -10.64 -10.04 7.69
CA VAL A 127 -11.18 -8.99 6.81
C VAL A 127 -12.15 -8.09 7.59
N VAL A 128 -13.09 -8.68 8.33
CA VAL A 128 -14.07 -7.93 9.14
C VAL A 128 -13.39 -7.18 10.28
N GLU A 129 -12.44 -7.81 10.97
CA GLU A 129 -11.62 -7.18 12.03
C GLU A 129 -10.90 -5.93 11.50
N MET A 130 -10.20 -6.04 10.37
CA MET A 130 -9.43 -4.94 9.79
C MET A 130 -10.32 -3.81 9.30
N TYR A 131 -11.47 -4.12 8.69
CA TYR A 131 -12.42 -3.09 8.28
C TYR A 131 -13.02 -2.34 9.47
N SER A 132 -13.33 -3.04 10.56
CA SER A 132 -13.80 -2.42 11.81
C SER A 132 -12.73 -1.51 12.43
N ARG A 133 -11.47 -1.97 12.51
CA ARG A 133 -10.32 -1.15 12.97
C ARG A 133 -10.17 0.12 12.12
N MET A 134 -10.28 -0.01 10.80
CA MET A 134 -10.21 1.11 9.85
C MET A 134 -11.30 2.15 10.12
N GLN A 135 -12.55 1.72 10.32
CA GLN A 135 -13.67 2.63 10.61
C GLN A 135 -13.46 3.39 11.92
N GLN A 136 -12.98 2.71 12.96
CA GLN A 136 -12.69 3.33 14.26
C GLN A 136 -11.56 4.36 14.13
N ALA A 137 -10.49 4.05 13.39
CA ALA A 137 -9.39 4.98 13.14
C ALA A 137 -9.83 6.24 12.40
N PHE A 138 -10.63 6.10 11.33
CA PHE A 138 -11.14 7.26 10.58
C PHE A 138 -12.17 8.06 11.37
N PHE A 139 -12.94 7.41 12.24
CA PHE A 139 -13.85 8.10 13.13
C PHE A 139 -13.08 8.96 14.13
N MET A 140 -12.04 8.42 14.79
CA MET A 140 -11.22 9.16 15.76
C MET A 140 -10.52 10.38 15.13
N HIS A 141 -10.01 10.26 13.90
CA HIS A 141 -9.37 11.38 13.22
C HIS A 141 -10.35 12.55 12.98
N LYS A 142 -11.61 12.25 12.63
CA LYS A 142 -12.65 13.28 12.46
C LYS A 142 -13.03 14.01 13.75
N PHE A 143 -12.84 13.40 14.93
CA PHE A 143 -13.14 14.05 16.21
C PHE A 143 -12.02 14.96 16.68
N LEU A 144 -10.76 14.62 16.40
CA LEU A 144 -9.61 15.45 16.78
C LEU A 144 -9.44 16.70 15.89
N ASP A 145 -10.01 16.70 14.69
CA ASP A 145 -10.04 17.86 13.80
C ASP A 145 -11.24 18.81 14.05
N MET A 146 -12.03 18.59 15.11
CA MET A 146 -13.22 19.39 15.46
C MET A 146 -13.08 20.28 16.72
N ASP A 147 -11.90 20.35 17.33
CA ASP A 147 -11.54 21.30 18.42
C ASP A 147 -10.47 22.32 17.95
#